data_AF-A0A2H0DR70-F1
#
_entry.id   AF-A0A2H0DR70-F1
#
_cell.length_a   1.000
_cell.length_b   1.000
_cell.length_c   1.000
_cell.angle_alpha   90.00
_cell.angle_beta   90.00
_cell.angle_gamma   90.00
#
_symmetry.space_group_name_H-M   'P 1'
#
loop_
_entity.id
_entity.type
_entity.pdbx_description
1 polymer ?
#
loop_
_entity_poly.entity_id
_entity_poly.type
_entity_poly.pdbx_seq_one_letter_code
_entity_poly.pdbx_strand_id
1 'polypeptide(L)' 'MATTLLKRAGKIAYTPSATEVDALIESAKRHPLGLGYLKDGSPDSVAFTFGVHAFVVDAAREKLG' A
#
# COMPACT_ATOMS: atom_id res chain seq x y z
N MET A 1 -10.06 6.70 -43.84
CA MET A 1 -9.00 7.65 -43.45
C MET A 1 -8.46 7.23 -42.09
N ALA A 2 -7.18 6.91 -42.03
CA ALA A 2 -6.48 6.56 -40.80
C ALA A 2 -5.90 7.83 -40.16
N THR A 3 -6.06 8.00 -38.85
CA THR A 3 -5.32 9.04 -38.10
C THR A 3 -4.88 8.50 -36.74
N THR A 4 -3.68 7.92 -36.76
CA THR A 4 -2.56 8.05 -35.81
C THR A 4 -2.79 8.12 -34.30
N LEU A 5 -2.17 7.12 -33.64
CA LEU A 5 -1.85 6.95 -32.22
C LEU A 5 -1.13 8.15 -31.57
N LEU A 6 -1.58 8.58 -30.39
CA LEU A 6 -0.75 9.29 -29.41
C LEU A 6 -0.73 8.53 -28.07
N LYS A 7 0.30 7.70 -27.96
CA LYS A 7 0.78 7.02 -26.76
C LYS A 7 1.20 8.06 -25.70
N ARG A 8 0.30 8.43 -24.78
CA ARG A 8 0.74 9.01 -23.50
C ARG A 8 0.86 7.85 -22.50
N ALA A 9 2.09 7.44 -22.23
CA ALA A 9 2.41 6.58 -21.10
C ALA A 9 2.09 7.35 -19.82
N GLY A 10 0.83 7.27 -19.36
CA GLY A 10 0.42 7.82 -18.08
C GLY A 10 1.16 7.07 -16.98
N LYS A 11 1.89 7.78 -16.12
CA LYS A 11 2.33 7.23 -14.83
C LYS A 11 1.11 6.60 -14.18
N ILE A 12 1.12 5.29 -13.98
CA ILE A 12 0.08 4.60 -13.23
C ILE A 12 0.31 5.00 -11.77
N ALA A 13 -0.40 6.02 -11.29
CA ALA A 13 -0.40 6.34 -9.87
C ALA A 13 -1.16 5.22 -9.15
N TYR A 14 -0.48 4.50 -8.26
CA TYR A 14 -1.13 3.50 -7.42
C TYR A 14 -1.84 4.21 -6.28
N THR A 15 -3.15 4.01 -6.17
CA THR A 15 -3.97 4.54 -5.07
C THR A 15 -4.48 3.34 -4.26
N PRO A 16 -4.09 3.22 -2.98
CA PRO A 16 -4.58 2.16 -2.10
C PRO A 16 -6.10 2.19 -1.99
N SER A 17 -6.74 1.03 -2.09
CA SER A 17 -8.15 0.90 -1.73
C SER A 17 -8.33 0.80 -0.21
N ALA A 18 -9.51 1.19 0.29
CA ALA A 18 -9.84 1.03 1.71
C ALA A 18 -9.76 -0.45 2.16
N THR A 19 -10.13 -1.38 1.28
CA THR A 19 -10.06 -2.82 1.55
C THR A 19 -8.63 -3.32 1.71
N GLU A 20 -7.67 -2.85 0.89
CA GLU A 20 -6.25 -3.21 1.05
C GLU A 20 -5.68 -2.69 2.37
N VAL A 21 -6.04 -1.46 2.75
CA VAL A 21 -5.63 -0.84 4.00
C VAL A 21 -6.18 -1.63 5.21
N ASP A 22 -7.46 -1.98 5.19
CA ASP A 22 -8.08 -2.77 6.26
C ASP A 22 -7.51 -4.19 6.35
N ALA A 23 -7.28 -4.83 5.20
CA ALA A 23 -6.65 -6.15 5.15
C ALA A 23 -5.23 -6.13 5.74
N LEU A 24 -4.44 -5.07 5.48
CA LEU A 24 -3.12 -4.88 6.08
C LEU A 24 -3.22 -4.74 7.60
N ILE A 25 -4.12 -3.89 8.10
CA ILE A 25 -4.30 -3.67 9.54
C ILE A 25 -4.71 -4.97 10.25
N GLU A 26 -5.66 -5.71 9.70
CA GLU A 26 -6.10 -6.99 10.26
C GLU A 26 -5.02 -8.09 10.18
N SER A 27 -4.16 -8.03 9.17
CA SER A 27 -3.00 -8.93 9.07
C SER A 27 -1.94 -8.58 10.11
N ALA A 28 -1.65 -7.29 10.29
CA ALA A 28 -0.69 -6.81 11.29
C ALA A 28 -1.13 -7.13 12.72
N LYS A 29 -2.43 -7.08 13.04
CA LYS A 29 -2.98 -7.51 14.35
C LYS A 29 -2.70 -8.98 14.67
N ARG A 30 -2.66 -9.83 13.65
CA ARG A 30 -2.45 -11.29 13.78
C ARG A 30 -0.99 -11.71 13.60
N HIS A 31 -0.15 -10.81 13.10
CA HIS A 31 1.25 -11.07 12.86
C HIS A 31 2.06 -11.01 14.18
N PRO A 32 3.08 -11.86 14.39
CA PRO A 32 3.90 -11.83 15.61
C PRO A 32 4.60 -10.49 15.89
N LEU A 33 4.87 -9.70 14.83
CA LEU A 33 5.45 -8.35 14.95
C LEU A 33 4.42 -7.29 15.40
N GLY A 34 3.13 -7.60 15.29
CA GLY A 34 2.03 -6.77 15.76
C GLY A 34 1.82 -5.45 15.01
N LEU A 35 0.91 -4.63 15.54
CA LEU A 35 0.61 -3.29 15.03
C LEU A 35 1.75 -2.30 15.24
N GLY A 36 2.60 -2.50 16.24
CA GLY A 36 3.78 -1.65 16.47
C GLY A 36 4.73 -1.66 15.27
N TYR A 37 4.96 -2.84 14.68
CA TYR A 37 5.78 -2.94 13.48
C TYR A 37 5.15 -2.23 12.26
N LEU A 38 3.83 -2.32 12.09
CA LEU A 38 3.12 -1.57 11.05
C LEU A 38 3.27 -0.05 11.25
N LYS A 39 3.16 0.44 12.49
CA LYS A 39 3.28 1.87 12.83
C LYS A 39 4.70 2.42 12.68
N ASP A 40 5.67 1.74 13.27
CA ASP A 40 6.99 2.33 13.54
C ASP A 40 8.11 1.72 12.67
N GLY A 41 7.83 0.62 11.95
CA GLY A 41 8.80 -0.04 11.08
C GLY A 41 9.23 0.80 9.87
N SER A 42 10.25 0.35 9.14
CA SER A 42 10.55 0.93 7.83
C SER A 42 9.42 0.61 6.84
N PRO A 43 8.86 1.59 6.09
CA PRO A 43 7.77 1.35 5.13
C PRO A 43 8.07 0.24 4.13
N ASP A 44 9.30 0.21 3.58
CA ASP A 44 9.72 -0.80 2.61
C ASP A 44 9.76 -2.20 3.24
N SER A 45 10.23 -2.30 4.49
CA SER A 45 10.29 -3.56 5.22
C SER A 45 8.90 -4.07 5.56
N VAL A 46 7.99 -3.19 5.99
CA VAL A 46 6.59 -3.54 6.27
C VAL A 46 5.88 -3.97 4.99
N ALA A 47 6.04 -3.21 3.90
CA ALA A 47 5.48 -3.53 2.59
C ALA A 47 5.93 -4.90 2.10
N PHE A 48 7.23 -5.20 2.21
CA PHE A 48 7.78 -6.50 1.86
C PHE A 48 7.22 -7.63 2.74
N THR A 49 7.16 -7.42 4.06
CA THR A 49 6.70 -8.43 5.03
C THR A 49 5.24 -8.81 4.82
N PHE A 50 4.38 -7.83 4.53
CA PHE A 50 2.94 -8.05 4.32
C PHE A 50 2.57 -8.27 2.84
N GLY A 51 3.53 -8.20 1.92
CA GLY A 51 3.29 -8.37 0.49
C GLY A 51 2.36 -7.31 -0.10
N VAL A 52 2.47 -6.07 0.37
CA VAL A 52 1.63 -4.93 -0.05
C VAL A 52 2.50 -3.84 -0.66
N HIS A 53 1.86 -2.86 -1.33
CA HIS A 53 2.56 -1.68 -1.81
C HIS A 53 2.84 -0.69 -0.65
N ALA A 54 3.94 0.06 -0.71
CA ALA A 54 4.31 1.05 0.31
C ALA A 54 3.20 2.09 0.60
N PHE A 55 2.46 2.56 -0.41
CA PHE A 55 1.33 3.48 -0.20
C PHE A 55 0.20 2.87 0.64
N VAL A 56 0.01 1.54 0.65
CA VAL A 56 -0.95 0.89 1.56
C VAL A 56 -0.47 1.00 3.00
N VAL A 57 0.85 0.90 3.22
CA VAL A 57 1.47 1.06 4.54
C VAL A 57 1.27 2.49 5.05
N ASP A 58 1.53 3.48 4.20
CA ASP A 58 1.33 4.90 4.56
C ASP A 58 -0.13 5.18 4.92
N ALA A 59 -1.08 4.76 4.06
CA ALA A 59 -2.51 4.94 4.31
C ALA A 59 -2.99 4.20 5.59
N ALA A 60 -2.43 3.02 5.89
CA ALA A 60 -2.72 2.32 7.13
C ALA A 60 -2.20 3.05 8.37
N ARG A 61 -1.03 3.69 8.29
CA ARG A 61 -0.48 4.51 9.38
C ARG A 61 -1.34 5.72 9.64
N GLU A 62 -1.71 6.45 8.59
CA GLU A 62 -2.62 7.59 8.68
C GLU A 62 -3.95 7.20 9.35
N LYS A 63 -4.48 6.00 9.04
CA LYS A 63 -5.72 5.49 9.64
C LYS A 63 -5.57 5.12 11.13
N LEU A 64 -4.39 4.72 11.57
CA LEU A 64 -4.16 4.21 12.92
C LEU A 64 -3.78 5.28 13.96
N GLY A 65 -3.46 6.51 13.54
CA GLY A 65 -3.01 7.60 14.41
C GLY A 65 -1.56 7.44 14.83
#